data_AF-A0A0K1E958-F1
#
_entry.id   AF-A0A0K1E958-F1
#
_cell.length_a   1.000
_cell.length_b   1.000
_cell.length_c   1.000
_cell.angle_alpha   90.00
_cell.angle_beta   90.00
_cell.angle_gamma   90.00
#
_symmetry.space_group_name_H-M   'P 1'
#
loop_
_entity.id
_entity.type
_entity.pdbx_description
1 polymer ?
#
loop_
_entity_poly.entity_id
_entity_poly.type
_entity_poly.pdbx_seq_one_letter_code
_entity_poly.pdbx_strand_id
1 'polypeptide(L)'
;MRRWHTPIALTLFLGAAFASTTGCELIAAPDRSLIPDGSGLTAQGGAGGSGGDSTTTGGGQGGTAGQGGQGGTNLETGEPCGTASQCQSGFCVDGVCCETACNATCQACSATAKGAGEDGTCGNAAAGQDPHNDCENEDQTTCGRDGTCNGDGACRLFQAGTSCGATAGCDSGEQTFPDQCDGDGQCVIGGTLLCGSYTCDSTGMSCLTTCTAIEDCAAGNYCNSSNECATQRPQGQPCTGGIEGECTTGYCVDGYCCNSACDGECRACSNTKKGSGPNGTCGNVLTNTDPDTECNGYTCSGGACRTTCSGSAQCAVDYTCTSNACVPN
;
A
#
# COMPACT_ATOMS: atom_id res chain seq x y z
N MET A 1 -32.77 -3.93 -39.89
CA MET A 1 -32.84 -2.48 -40.21
C MET A 1 -34.25 -1.97 -39.92
N ARG A 2 -34.51 -1.49 -38.70
CA ARG A 2 -35.72 -0.73 -38.37
C ARG A 2 -35.29 0.45 -37.53
N ARG A 3 -35.35 1.64 -38.16
CA ARG A 3 -35.01 2.94 -37.58
C ARG A 3 -36.21 3.42 -36.77
N TRP A 4 -36.00 3.77 -35.51
CA TRP A 4 -36.90 4.59 -34.72
C TRP A 4 -36.17 5.90 -34.41
N HIS A 5 -36.77 7.00 -34.83
CA HIS A 5 -36.29 8.37 -34.62
C HIS A 5 -37.08 9.02 -33.47
N THR A 6 -36.32 9.55 -32.50
CA THR A 6 -36.54 10.80 -31.71
C THR A 6 -37.76 10.93 -30.77
N PRO A 7 -37.73 11.83 -29.74
CA PRO A 7 -36.76 12.91 -29.51
C PRO A 7 -36.13 13.01 -28.11
N ILE A 8 -35.03 13.76 -28.13
CA ILE A 8 -34.16 14.23 -27.05
C ILE A 8 -34.94 15.17 -26.12
N ALA A 9 -34.99 14.84 -24.83
CA ALA A 9 -35.43 15.74 -23.77
C ALA A 9 -34.20 16.50 -23.24
N LEU A 10 -34.13 17.78 -23.60
CA LEU A 10 -33.17 18.75 -23.13
C LEU A 10 -33.59 19.23 -21.73
N THR A 11 -33.03 18.67 -20.67
CA THR A 11 -33.16 19.20 -19.31
C THR A 11 -31.96 20.08 -18.97
N LEU A 12 -32.17 21.39 -19.06
CA LEU A 12 -31.40 22.41 -18.34
C LEU A 12 -31.55 22.16 -16.83
N PHE A 13 -30.45 21.92 -16.13
CA PHE A 13 -30.38 22.18 -14.69
C PHE A 13 -29.27 23.17 -14.39
N LEU A 14 -29.67 24.16 -13.60
CA LEU A 14 -28.94 25.35 -13.22
C LEU A 14 -27.63 25.02 -12.51
N GLY A 15 -26.58 25.76 -12.86
CA GLY A 15 -25.33 25.79 -12.12
C GLY A 15 -25.52 26.38 -10.72
N ALA A 16 -25.12 25.62 -9.71
CA ALA A 16 -24.82 26.13 -8.38
C ALA A 16 -23.31 26.36 -8.31
N ALA A 17 -22.90 27.62 -8.38
CA ALA A 17 -21.54 28.04 -8.09
C ALA A 17 -21.30 27.94 -6.57
N PHE A 18 -20.56 26.93 -6.15
CA PHE A 18 -19.98 26.90 -4.81
C PHE A 18 -18.61 27.59 -4.87
N ALA A 19 -18.58 28.81 -4.34
CA ALA A 19 -17.35 29.51 -4.00
C ALA A 19 -16.83 28.93 -2.67
N SER A 20 -15.85 28.03 -2.72
CA SER A 20 -15.05 27.66 -1.56
C SER A 20 -13.88 28.63 -1.44
N THR A 21 -13.92 29.40 -0.37
CA THR A 21 -12.88 30.34 0.05
C THR A 21 -11.58 29.62 0.37
N THR A 22 -10.53 29.96 -0.37
CA THR A 22 -9.14 29.59 -0.12
C THR A 22 -8.71 30.13 1.26
N GLY A 23 -8.57 29.25 2.24
CA GLY A 23 -7.90 29.53 3.51
C GLY A 23 -6.40 29.54 3.28
N CYS A 24 -5.83 30.74 3.17
CA CYS A 24 -4.39 30.95 3.16
C CYS A 24 -3.91 31.00 4.62
N GLU A 25 -3.49 29.86 5.19
CA GLU A 25 -2.79 29.89 6.47
C GLU A 25 -1.35 30.36 6.25
N LEU A 26 -1.06 31.51 6.84
CA LEU A 26 0.27 32.11 6.93
C LEU A 26 1.15 31.22 7.81
N ILE A 27 2.13 30.56 7.19
CA ILE A 27 3.25 29.93 7.88
C ILE A 27 4.07 31.07 8.53
N ALA A 28 4.03 31.14 9.86
CA ALA A 28 4.90 31.99 10.63
C ALA A 28 6.36 31.51 10.46
N ALA A 29 7.21 32.36 9.88
CA ALA A 29 8.65 32.14 9.89
C ALA A 29 9.18 32.28 11.34
N PRO A 30 10.06 31.39 11.82
CA PRO A 30 10.68 31.58 13.13
C PRO A 30 11.64 32.79 13.10
N ASP A 31 11.40 33.72 14.03
CA ASP A 31 12.22 34.89 14.31
C ASP A 31 13.60 34.46 14.84
N ARG A 32 14.64 34.71 14.03
CA ARG A 32 16.03 34.30 14.30
C ARG A 32 16.77 35.28 15.22
N SER A 33 16.08 36.23 15.85
CA SER A 33 16.68 37.24 16.74
C SER A 33 17.02 36.75 18.15
N LEU A 34 16.76 35.48 18.48
CA LEU A 34 17.03 34.91 19.82
C LEU A 34 18.18 33.90 19.89
N ILE A 35 19.06 33.81 18.88
CA ILE A 35 20.30 33.04 18.99
C ILE A 35 21.41 33.95 19.55
N PRO A 36 21.88 33.76 20.79
CA PRO A 36 22.99 34.54 21.31
C PRO A 36 24.30 34.16 20.61
N ASP A 37 24.93 35.15 19.98
CA ASP A 37 26.29 35.08 19.45
C ASP A 37 27.30 34.92 20.60
N GLY A 38 27.75 33.68 20.79
CA GLY A 38 28.86 33.34 21.67
C GLY A 38 30.18 33.33 20.92
N SER A 39 30.72 34.52 20.61
CA SER A 39 32.09 34.69 20.15
C SER A 39 33.08 34.46 21.30
N GLY A 40 34.04 33.55 21.12
CA GLY A 40 35.20 33.46 21.99
C GLY A 40 36.16 32.34 21.60
N LEU A 41 37.44 32.71 21.48
CA LEU A 41 38.65 31.87 21.46
C LEU A 41 39.31 31.63 20.10
N THR A 42 40.02 32.67 19.66
CA THR A 42 41.48 32.69 19.40
C THR A 42 42.15 31.47 18.78
N ALA A 43 42.73 31.71 17.61
CA ALA A 43 43.78 30.92 16.99
C ALA A 43 45.04 30.81 17.87
N GLN A 44 45.61 29.60 17.95
CA GLN A 44 47.04 29.39 18.16
C GLN A 44 47.44 27.99 17.66
N GLY A 45 48.48 27.93 16.82
CA GLY A 45 49.02 26.68 16.28
C GLY A 45 49.79 25.85 17.30
N GLY A 46 50.15 24.63 16.90
CA GLY A 46 51.08 23.79 17.64
C GLY A 46 51.10 22.35 17.13
N ALA A 47 52.30 21.86 16.82
CA ALA A 47 52.61 20.54 16.28
C ALA A 47 52.59 19.41 17.34
N GLY A 48 52.51 18.17 16.86
CA GLY A 48 53.23 17.03 17.45
C GLY A 48 52.39 15.84 17.94
N GLY A 49 52.73 14.65 17.46
CA GLY A 49 52.84 13.46 18.30
C GLY A 49 51.89 12.27 18.06
N SER A 50 52.40 11.30 17.29
CA SER A 50 52.57 9.87 17.64
C SER A 50 51.42 9.02 18.19
N GLY A 51 51.22 7.84 17.58
CA GLY A 51 50.90 6.61 18.32
C GLY A 51 49.89 5.69 17.65
N GLY A 52 50.36 4.57 17.10
CA GLY A 52 49.54 3.46 16.59
C GLY A 52 50.40 2.24 16.30
N ASP A 53 50.78 1.56 17.37
CA ASP A 53 51.50 0.28 17.41
C ASP A 53 50.72 -0.85 16.70
N SER A 54 51.40 -1.58 15.82
CA SER A 54 51.07 -2.99 15.60
C SER A 54 52.35 -3.77 15.33
N THR A 55 52.92 -4.24 16.42
CA THR A 55 53.84 -5.37 16.44
C THR A 55 53.06 -6.66 16.17
N THR A 56 53.21 -7.23 14.97
CA THR A 56 53.10 -8.69 14.79
C THR A 56 54.19 -9.18 13.86
N THR A 57 55.02 -10.03 14.43
CA THR A 57 56.11 -10.81 13.85
C THR A 57 55.59 -11.83 12.83
N GLY A 58 56.23 -11.91 11.66
CA GLY A 58 56.04 -13.02 10.71
C GLY A 58 56.82 -12.78 9.43
N GLY A 59 57.88 -13.55 9.20
CA GLY A 59 58.90 -13.29 8.20
C GLY A 59 58.50 -13.48 6.73
N GLY A 60 59.33 -12.95 5.85
CA GLY A 60 59.23 -13.13 4.41
C GLY A 60 60.12 -12.16 3.66
N GLN A 61 61.41 -12.46 3.61
CA GLN A 61 62.40 -11.75 2.79
C GLN A 61 62.06 -11.87 1.29
N GLY A 62 62.16 -10.76 0.55
CA GLY A 62 62.26 -10.81 -0.91
C GLY A 62 61.73 -9.57 -1.63
N GLY A 63 62.57 -8.54 -1.77
CA GLY A 63 62.28 -7.39 -2.63
C GLY A 63 63.04 -6.15 -2.20
N THR A 64 64.19 -5.92 -2.82
CA THR A 64 65.16 -4.86 -2.53
C THR A 64 64.60 -3.45 -2.66
N ALA A 65 64.79 -2.65 -1.61
CA ALA A 65 64.79 -1.20 -1.70
C ALA A 65 65.98 -0.74 -2.56
N GLY A 66 65.71 -0.16 -3.72
CA GLY A 66 66.65 0.65 -4.48
C GLY A 66 66.52 2.11 -4.07
N GLN A 67 67.48 2.62 -3.29
CA GLN A 67 67.69 4.05 -3.11
C GLN A 67 68.40 4.63 -4.35
N GLY A 68 67.98 5.83 -4.76
CA GLY A 68 68.85 6.80 -5.45
C GLY A 68 69.46 6.37 -6.78
N GLY A 69 68.65 6.31 -7.84
CA GLY A 69 69.12 6.23 -9.22
C GLY A 69 68.33 7.19 -10.11
N GLN A 70 68.97 8.27 -10.57
CA GLN A 70 68.57 8.89 -11.82
C GLN A 70 68.72 7.81 -12.91
N GLY A 71 67.61 7.33 -13.48
CA GLY A 71 67.62 6.33 -14.57
C GLY A 71 67.03 4.96 -14.24
N GLY A 72 65.98 4.86 -13.42
CA GLY A 72 65.17 3.64 -13.34
C GLY A 72 64.30 3.51 -14.58
N THR A 73 64.35 2.36 -15.25
CA THR A 73 63.58 2.04 -16.46
C THR A 73 62.12 2.44 -16.30
N ASN A 74 61.66 3.39 -17.12
CA ASN A 74 60.24 3.73 -17.17
C ASN A 74 59.42 2.43 -17.37
N LEU A 75 58.51 2.15 -16.44
CA LEU A 75 57.61 1.00 -16.46
C LEU A 75 56.73 1.05 -17.71
N GLU A 76 56.50 -0.12 -18.30
CA GLU A 76 55.63 -0.28 -19.46
C GLU A 76 54.16 -0.18 -19.05
N THR A 77 53.28 0.00 -20.05
CA THR A 77 51.84 0.01 -19.84
C THR A 77 51.36 -1.31 -19.24
N GLY A 78 50.52 -1.23 -18.21
CA GLY A 78 49.94 -2.38 -17.50
C GLY A 78 50.72 -2.83 -16.26
N GLU A 79 51.94 -2.33 -16.06
CA GLU A 79 52.73 -2.63 -14.86
C GLU A 79 52.26 -1.82 -13.63
N PRO A 80 52.36 -2.37 -12.40
CA PRO A 80 51.95 -1.67 -11.20
C PRO A 80 52.87 -0.48 -10.88
N CYS A 81 52.28 0.64 -10.47
CA CYS A 81 52.99 1.88 -10.17
C CYS A 81 52.44 2.54 -8.89
N GLY A 82 53.29 3.36 -8.26
CA GLY A 82 52.92 4.23 -7.14
C GLY A 82 52.91 5.72 -7.50
N THR A 83 53.62 6.14 -8.55
CA THR A 83 53.64 7.55 -9.01
C THR A 83 53.70 7.66 -10.53
N ALA A 84 53.14 8.75 -11.07
CA ALA A 84 53.11 9.06 -12.51
C ALA A 84 54.51 9.02 -13.18
N SER A 85 55.54 9.46 -12.47
CA SER A 85 56.93 9.50 -12.96
C SER A 85 57.56 8.13 -13.19
N GLN A 86 56.94 7.04 -12.72
CA GLN A 86 57.45 5.68 -12.92
C GLN A 86 57.07 5.11 -14.28
N CYS A 87 56.04 5.64 -14.94
CA CYS A 87 55.49 5.09 -16.18
C CYS A 87 56.08 5.75 -17.42
N GLN A 88 56.30 5.00 -18.51
CA GLN A 88 56.75 5.53 -19.80
C GLN A 88 55.82 6.62 -20.35
N SER A 89 54.53 6.40 -20.16
CA SER A 89 53.47 7.32 -20.54
C SER A 89 53.38 8.57 -19.67
N GLY A 90 53.97 8.54 -18.47
CA GLY A 90 53.79 9.56 -17.45
C GLY A 90 52.45 9.51 -16.71
N PHE A 91 51.66 8.45 -16.88
CA PHE A 91 50.34 8.30 -16.23
C PHE A 91 50.30 7.05 -15.36
N CYS A 92 50.12 7.24 -14.05
CA CYS A 92 49.88 6.19 -13.08
C CYS A 92 48.48 6.39 -12.51
N VAL A 93 47.52 5.56 -12.92
CA VAL A 93 46.10 5.66 -12.54
C VAL A 93 45.68 4.28 -12.05
N ASP A 94 44.86 4.21 -11.00
CA ASP A 94 44.48 2.94 -10.34
C ASP A 94 45.66 2.06 -9.89
N GLY A 95 46.82 2.67 -9.65
CA GLY A 95 48.04 1.94 -9.30
C GLY A 95 48.64 1.12 -10.44
N VAL A 96 48.26 1.40 -11.70
CA VAL A 96 48.84 0.78 -12.91
C VAL A 96 49.30 1.85 -13.91
N CYS A 97 50.34 1.55 -14.69
CA CYS A 97 50.84 2.45 -15.72
C CYS A 97 49.91 2.45 -16.93
N CYS A 98 49.30 3.61 -17.20
CA CYS A 98 48.24 3.76 -18.20
C CYS A 98 48.76 4.37 -19.49
N GLU A 99 48.18 4.02 -20.63
CA GLU A 99 48.51 4.60 -21.92
C GLU A 99 48.14 6.10 -22.01
N THR A 100 47.10 6.53 -21.27
CA THR A 100 46.74 7.95 -21.07
C THR A 100 46.34 8.25 -19.63
N ALA A 101 45.88 9.48 -19.36
CA ALA A 101 45.41 9.90 -18.04
C ALA A 101 44.05 9.31 -17.62
N CYS A 102 43.33 8.62 -18.51
CA CYS A 102 41.97 8.10 -18.29
C CYS A 102 41.00 9.13 -17.66
N ASN A 103 40.99 10.37 -18.18
CA ASN A 103 40.26 11.49 -17.57
C ASN A 103 38.86 11.74 -18.14
N ALA A 104 38.38 10.89 -19.05
CA ALA A 104 36.99 10.97 -19.46
C ALA A 104 36.10 10.43 -18.34
N THR A 105 34.89 10.94 -18.23
CA THR A 105 33.92 10.51 -17.21
C THR A 105 33.80 8.98 -17.18
N CYS A 106 33.88 8.41 -15.98
CA CYS A 106 33.76 6.98 -15.76
C CYS A 106 34.78 6.16 -16.53
N GLN A 107 36.01 6.68 -16.68
CA GLN A 107 37.12 5.87 -17.15
C GLN A 107 37.96 5.37 -15.99
N ALA A 108 38.49 4.17 -16.17
CA ALA A 108 39.46 3.57 -15.28
C ALA A 108 40.55 2.91 -16.11
N CYS A 109 41.64 2.54 -15.46
CA CYS A 109 42.81 1.97 -16.09
C CYS A 109 43.10 0.55 -15.63
N SER A 110 42.87 0.26 -14.35
CA SER A 110 43.01 -1.11 -13.85
C SER A 110 41.87 -2.00 -14.34
N ALA A 111 42.17 -3.25 -14.65
CA ALA A 111 41.20 -4.26 -15.03
C ALA A 111 40.15 -4.50 -13.93
N THR A 112 40.50 -4.26 -12.65
CA THR A 112 39.58 -4.39 -11.51
C THR A 112 38.56 -3.25 -11.45
N ALA A 113 38.98 -2.02 -11.81
CA ALA A 113 38.10 -0.86 -11.79
C ALA A 113 37.22 -0.73 -13.04
N LYS A 114 37.63 -1.36 -14.15
CA LYS A 114 36.89 -1.39 -15.42
C LYS A 114 35.88 -2.51 -15.50
N GLY A 115 34.91 -2.38 -16.40
CA GLY A 115 34.01 -3.48 -16.77
C GLY A 115 34.67 -4.55 -17.67
N ALA A 116 35.73 -4.19 -18.40
CA ALA A 116 36.46 -5.08 -19.28
C ALA A 116 37.87 -4.54 -19.65
N GLY A 117 38.72 -5.41 -20.20
CA GLY A 117 40.05 -5.07 -20.74
C GLY A 117 41.20 -5.36 -19.76
N GLU A 118 42.43 -5.23 -20.26
CA GLU A 118 43.67 -5.49 -19.52
C GLU A 118 44.16 -4.25 -18.78
N ASP A 119 44.99 -4.41 -17.75
CA ASP A 119 45.62 -3.29 -17.05
C ASP A 119 46.38 -2.37 -18.02
N GLY A 120 46.33 -1.06 -17.77
CA GLY A 120 47.11 -0.08 -18.51
C GLY A 120 46.47 0.46 -19.78
N THR A 121 45.33 -0.08 -20.23
CA THR A 121 44.52 0.54 -21.29
C THR A 121 43.27 1.17 -20.68
N CYS A 122 43.02 2.47 -20.86
CA CYS A 122 41.83 3.14 -20.38
C CYS A 122 40.57 2.50 -20.97
N GLY A 123 39.57 2.30 -20.12
CA GLY A 123 38.27 1.79 -20.51
C GLY A 123 37.21 2.23 -19.51
N ASN A 124 35.94 1.94 -19.82
CA ASN A 124 34.85 2.35 -18.96
C ASN A 124 34.91 1.60 -17.61
N ALA A 125 34.75 2.36 -16.53
CA ALA A 125 34.59 1.84 -15.18
C ALA A 125 33.44 0.84 -15.13
N ALA A 126 33.54 -0.17 -14.27
CA ALA A 126 32.49 -1.16 -14.12
C ALA A 126 31.16 -0.51 -13.67
N ALA A 127 30.04 -1.02 -14.16
CA ALA A 127 28.73 -0.51 -13.78
C ALA A 127 28.50 -0.60 -12.26
N GLY A 128 28.03 0.49 -11.65
CA GLY A 128 27.83 0.59 -10.20
C GLY A 128 29.09 0.89 -9.39
N GLN A 129 30.22 1.16 -10.05
CA GLN A 129 31.43 1.66 -9.40
C GLN A 129 31.65 3.13 -9.74
N ASP A 130 32.41 3.84 -8.91
CA ASP A 130 32.94 5.17 -9.23
C ASP A 130 34.35 5.30 -8.62
N PRO A 131 35.37 4.67 -9.26
CA PRO A 131 36.71 4.58 -8.69
C PRO A 131 37.39 5.95 -8.57
N HIS A 132 37.02 6.91 -9.42
CA HIS A 132 37.65 8.25 -9.50
C HIS A 132 36.75 9.37 -8.98
N ASN A 133 35.57 9.05 -8.45
CA ASN A 133 34.59 10.02 -7.96
C ASN A 133 34.17 11.02 -9.06
N ASP A 134 33.93 10.48 -10.26
CA ASP A 134 33.49 11.23 -11.44
C ASP A 134 31.99 11.57 -11.39
N CYS A 135 31.22 10.80 -10.62
CA CYS A 135 29.77 10.88 -10.57
C CYS A 135 29.29 11.41 -9.23
N GLU A 136 28.81 12.65 -9.25
CA GLU A 136 28.09 13.21 -8.11
C GLU A 136 26.75 12.46 -7.90
N ASN A 137 26.49 12.07 -6.65
CA ASN A 137 25.21 11.51 -6.25
C ASN A 137 24.20 12.64 -6.04
N GLU A 138 23.08 12.56 -6.76
CA GLU A 138 21.97 13.51 -6.65
C GLU A 138 20.92 13.01 -5.66
N ASP A 139 19.98 13.87 -5.30
CA ASP A 139 18.87 13.47 -4.43
C ASP A 139 17.99 12.44 -5.15
N GLN A 140 17.75 11.29 -4.50
CA GLN A 140 16.97 10.17 -5.05
C GLN A 140 15.56 10.58 -5.50
N THR A 141 14.97 11.61 -4.88
CA THR A 141 13.65 12.14 -5.28
C THR A 141 13.64 12.76 -6.67
N THR A 142 14.80 13.11 -7.22
CA THR A 142 14.94 13.65 -8.57
C THR A 142 15.06 12.57 -9.64
N CYS A 143 15.29 11.30 -9.26
CA CYS A 143 15.65 10.21 -10.15
C CYS A 143 16.86 10.48 -11.06
N GLY A 144 17.68 11.48 -10.71
CA GLY A 144 18.88 11.85 -11.42
C GLY A 144 20.02 10.85 -11.23
N ARG A 145 21.26 11.34 -11.10
CA ARG A 145 22.45 10.47 -10.99
C ARG A 145 22.54 9.81 -9.62
N ASP A 146 22.86 8.51 -9.58
CA ASP A 146 22.96 7.74 -8.33
C ASP A 146 24.39 7.70 -7.74
N GLY A 147 25.29 8.51 -8.30
CA GLY A 147 26.69 8.60 -7.88
C GLY A 147 27.60 7.48 -8.38
N THR A 148 27.15 6.68 -9.35
CA THR A 148 27.96 5.59 -9.91
C THR A 148 28.04 5.62 -11.43
N CYS A 149 28.97 4.87 -12.01
CA CYS A 149 29.11 4.71 -13.45
C CYS A 149 28.14 3.69 -14.02
N ASN A 150 27.70 3.90 -15.27
CA ASN A 150 26.76 3.00 -15.96
C ASN A 150 27.44 1.82 -16.68
N GLY A 151 28.78 1.80 -16.75
CA GLY A 151 29.54 0.80 -17.54
C GLY A 151 29.87 1.24 -18.97
N ASP A 152 29.23 2.30 -19.46
CA ASP A 152 29.33 2.80 -20.83
C ASP A 152 30.03 4.18 -20.91
N GLY A 153 30.70 4.59 -19.83
CA GLY A 153 31.45 5.87 -19.78
C GLY A 153 30.56 7.07 -19.46
N ALA A 154 29.42 6.86 -18.80
CA ALA A 154 28.58 7.92 -18.26
C ALA A 154 28.16 7.62 -16.81
N CYS A 155 27.70 8.64 -16.11
CA CYS A 155 27.07 8.46 -14.81
C CYS A 155 25.71 7.79 -14.94
N ARG A 156 25.45 6.83 -14.06
CA ARG A 156 24.22 6.06 -13.98
C ARG A 156 23.13 6.90 -13.30
N LEU A 157 21.91 6.78 -13.81
CA LEU A 157 20.72 7.32 -13.19
C LEU A 157 20.16 6.34 -12.15
N PHE A 158 19.34 6.81 -11.23
CA PHE A 158 18.57 5.93 -10.36
C PHE A 158 17.74 4.95 -11.20
N GLN A 159 17.83 3.67 -10.85
CA GLN A 159 17.23 2.59 -11.63
C GLN A 159 15.71 2.62 -11.56
N ALA A 160 15.05 2.10 -12.60
CA ALA A 160 13.61 1.93 -12.65
C ALA A 160 13.08 1.20 -11.39
N GLY A 161 12.03 1.72 -10.78
CA GLY A 161 11.45 1.19 -9.54
C GLY A 161 12.08 1.72 -8.24
N THR A 162 13.14 2.53 -8.32
CA THR A 162 13.71 3.22 -7.15
C THR A 162 12.70 4.22 -6.59
N SER A 163 12.44 4.20 -5.28
CA SER A 163 11.46 5.09 -4.65
C SER A 163 11.90 6.56 -4.71
N CYS A 164 11.07 7.45 -5.25
CA CYS A 164 11.44 8.87 -5.42
C CYS A 164 10.46 9.85 -4.77
N GLY A 165 9.53 9.36 -3.97
CA GLY A 165 8.51 10.19 -3.34
C GLY A 165 7.65 9.39 -2.38
N ALA A 166 6.33 9.47 -2.55
CA ALA A 166 5.36 8.75 -1.75
C ALA A 166 5.66 7.25 -1.74
N THR A 167 5.56 6.63 -0.57
CA THR A 167 5.67 5.18 -0.43
C THR A 167 4.32 4.52 -0.63
N ALA A 168 4.33 3.24 -1.00
CA ALA A 168 3.11 2.43 -1.03
C ALA A 168 2.43 2.48 0.35
N GLY A 169 1.11 2.60 0.34
CA GLY A 169 0.34 2.69 1.56
C GLY A 169 -1.11 2.34 1.31
N CYS A 170 -1.80 1.93 2.36
CA CYS A 170 -3.23 1.80 2.35
C CYS A 170 -3.74 2.19 3.74
N ASP A 171 -4.39 3.34 3.81
CA ASP A 171 -4.96 3.85 5.04
C ASP A 171 -6.28 4.54 4.76
N SER A 172 -7.19 4.52 5.74
CA SER A 172 -8.47 5.23 5.66
C SER A 172 -9.31 4.91 4.40
N GLY A 173 -9.16 3.70 3.82
CA GLY A 173 -9.86 3.28 2.61
C GLY A 173 -9.31 3.86 1.31
N GLU A 174 -8.09 4.39 1.34
CA GLU A 174 -7.37 4.92 0.18
C GLU A 174 -6.00 4.23 0.05
N GLN A 175 -5.78 3.62 -1.11
CA GLN A 175 -4.50 3.06 -1.52
C GLN A 175 -3.64 4.15 -2.18
N THR A 176 -2.40 4.27 -1.73
CA THR A 176 -1.36 5.09 -2.36
C THR A 176 -0.41 4.18 -3.11
N PHE A 177 -0.23 4.44 -4.41
CA PHE A 177 0.81 3.77 -5.20
C PHE A 177 2.15 4.47 -4.98
N PRO A 178 3.26 3.73 -4.89
CA PRO A 178 4.57 4.33 -4.67
C PRO A 178 5.05 5.13 -5.87
N ASP A 179 5.67 6.28 -5.60
CA ASP A 179 6.37 7.07 -6.61
C ASP A 179 7.71 6.43 -6.92
N GLN A 180 7.98 6.19 -8.20
CA GLN A 180 9.14 5.40 -8.63
C GLN A 180 9.84 6.05 -9.82
N CYS A 181 11.17 5.94 -9.84
CA CYS A 181 11.96 6.31 -11.00
C CYS A 181 11.61 5.43 -12.20
N ASP A 182 11.58 6.01 -13.40
CA ASP A 182 11.44 5.28 -14.67
C ASP A 182 12.76 4.72 -15.21
N GLY A 183 13.89 5.15 -14.66
CA GLY A 183 15.24 4.81 -15.14
C GLY A 183 15.79 5.78 -16.19
N ASP A 184 14.96 6.70 -16.68
CA ASP A 184 15.30 7.73 -17.68
C ASP A 184 15.41 9.14 -17.05
N GLY A 185 15.39 9.20 -15.72
CA GLY A 185 15.58 10.44 -14.97
C GLY A 185 14.29 11.13 -14.56
N GLN A 186 13.14 10.43 -14.58
CA GLN A 186 11.87 10.99 -14.10
C GLN A 186 11.32 10.20 -12.92
N CYS A 187 10.82 10.94 -11.93
CA CYS A 187 10.01 10.38 -10.86
C CYS A 187 8.56 10.26 -11.31
N VAL A 188 8.10 9.02 -11.53
CA VAL A 188 6.72 8.73 -11.93
C VAL A 188 5.85 8.68 -10.69
N ILE A 189 4.87 9.59 -10.64
CA ILE A 189 3.93 9.68 -9.52
C ILE A 189 2.88 8.57 -9.63
N GLY A 190 2.78 7.73 -8.60
CA GLY A 190 1.87 6.59 -8.58
C GLY A 190 0.40 7.00 -8.37
N GLY A 191 0.16 8.08 -7.63
CA GLY A 191 -1.18 8.58 -7.31
C GLY A 191 -1.91 7.72 -6.27
N THR A 192 -3.23 7.90 -6.18
CA THR A 192 -4.07 7.22 -5.18
C THR A 192 -5.32 6.58 -5.81
N LEU A 193 -5.88 5.58 -5.11
CA LEU A 193 -7.09 4.86 -5.45
C LEU A 193 -7.97 4.67 -4.21
N LEU A 194 -9.22 5.12 -4.28
CA LEU A 194 -10.22 4.82 -3.26
C LEU A 194 -10.68 3.36 -3.38
N CYS A 195 -10.72 2.64 -2.25
CA CYS A 195 -11.09 1.23 -2.21
C CYS A 195 -12.59 0.96 -2.42
N GLY A 196 -13.41 2.01 -2.44
CA GLY A 196 -14.84 1.92 -2.71
C GLY A 196 -15.58 1.09 -1.65
N SER A 197 -16.16 -0.04 -2.06
CA SER A 197 -16.90 -0.93 -1.16
C SER A 197 -16.02 -1.83 -0.29
N TYR A 198 -14.71 -1.82 -0.52
CA TYR A 198 -13.74 -2.67 0.18
C TYR A 198 -12.93 -1.86 1.19
N THR A 199 -12.44 -2.52 2.24
CA THR A 199 -11.48 -1.91 3.15
C THR A 199 -10.05 -1.94 2.59
N CYS A 200 -9.20 -1.11 3.17
CA CYS A 200 -7.77 -1.13 2.91
C CYS A 200 -7.11 -2.32 3.62
N ASP A 201 -6.29 -3.08 2.91
CA ASP A 201 -5.32 -3.97 3.53
C ASP A 201 -4.04 -3.18 3.84
N SER A 202 -3.86 -2.84 5.11
CA SER A 202 -2.68 -2.11 5.59
C SER A 202 -1.40 -2.95 5.55
N THR A 203 -1.50 -4.28 5.54
CA THR A 203 -0.34 -5.18 5.44
C THR A 203 0.10 -5.34 3.99
N GLY A 204 -0.86 -5.56 3.10
CA GLY A 204 -0.65 -5.64 1.65
C GLY A 204 -0.52 -4.30 0.93
N MET A 205 -0.70 -3.17 1.64
CA MET A 205 -0.64 -1.80 1.10
C MET A 205 -1.52 -1.62 -0.14
N SER A 206 -2.69 -2.27 -0.17
CA SER A 206 -3.59 -2.25 -1.31
C SER A 206 -5.05 -2.39 -0.92
N CYS A 207 -5.95 -1.93 -1.79
CA CYS A 207 -7.37 -2.16 -1.61
C CYS A 207 -7.70 -3.64 -1.74
N LEU A 208 -8.52 -4.16 -0.82
CA LEU A 208 -9.10 -5.48 -1.01
C LEU A 208 -9.97 -5.49 -2.27
N THR A 209 -10.05 -6.65 -2.91
CA THR A 209 -10.88 -6.87 -4.11
C THR A 209 -11.85 -8.04 -3.94
N THR A 210 -11.72 -8.75 -2.83
CA THR A 210 -12.57 -9.85 -2.39
C THR A 210 -12.73 -9.75 -0.89
N CYS A 211 -13.80 -10.33 -0.36
CA CYS A 211 -14.04 -10.39 1.07
C CYS A 211 -14.28 -11.83 1.52
N THR A 212 -14.08 -12.06 2.81
CA THR A 212 -14.43 -13.30 3.52
C THR A 212 -15.26 -13.02 4.76
N ALA A 213 -15.20 -11.80 5.29
CA ALA A 213 -15.97 -11.33 6.43
C ALA A 213 -16.46 -9.88 6.21
N ILE A 214 -17.30 -9.39 7.12
CA ILE A 214 -17.88 -8.03 7.00
C ILE A 214 -16.83 -6.94 7.17
N GLU A 215 -15.77 -7.21 7.92
CA GLU A 215 -14.66 -6.29 8.19
C GLU A 215 -13.79 -6.01 6.95
N ASP A 216 -13.86 -6.88 5.94
CA ASP A 216 -13.21 -6.69 4.65
C ASP A 216 -13.97 -5.66 3.77
N CYS A 217 -15.19 -5.30 4.19
CA CYS A 217 -16.07 -4.40 3.47
C CYS A 217 -16.16 -3.04 4.16
N ALA A 218 -16.10 -1.98 3.35
CA ALA A 218 -16.29 -0.63 3.84
C ALA A 218 -17.68 -0.47 4.47
N ALA A 219 -17.80 0.43 5.45
CA ALA A 219 -19.04 0.65 6.19
C ALA A 219 -20.26 0.83 5.26
N GLY A 220 -21.37 0.15 5.60
CA GLY A 220 -22.57 0.10 4.76
C GLY A 220 -22.55 -0.97 3.68
N ASN A 221 -21.50 -1.80 3.64
CA ASN A 221 -21.42 -2.99 2.79
C ASN A 221 -21.29 -4.27 3.66
N TYR A 222 -21.56 -5.42 3.04
CA TYR A 222 -21.41 -6.74 3.63
C TYR A 222 -20.77 -7.69 2.62
N CYS A 223 -20.14 -8.75 3.12
CA CYS A 223 -19.57 -9.75 2.25
C CYS A 223 -20.64 -10.73 1.77
N ASN A 224 -20.92 -10.73 0.46
CA ASN A 224 -21.94 -11.60 -0.12
C ASN A 224 -21.42 -13.04 -0.34
N SER A 225 -22.31 -13.95 -0.74
CA SER A 225 -21.95 -15.37 -1.01
C SER A 225 -21.03 -15.59 -2.21
N SER A 226 -20.75 -14.53 -2.99
CA SER A 226 -19.79 -14.54 -4.11
C SER A 226 -18.43 -13.95 -3.73
N ASN A 227 -18.20 -13.67 -2.43
CA ASN A 227 -17.00 -13.03 -1.89
C ASN A 227 -16.77 -11.61 -2.40
N GLU A 228 -17.87 -10.89 -2.66
CA GLU A 228 -17.86 -9.48 -3.07
C GLU A 228 -18.52 -8.59 -2.01
N CYS A 229 -17.94 -7.41 -1.79
CA CYS A 229 -18.56 -6.41 -0.91
C CYS A 229 -19.75 -5.76 -1.62
N ALA A 230 -20.94 -6.09 -1.16
CA ALA A 230 -22.20 -5.56 -1.67
C ALA A 230 -22.82 -4.60 -0.66
N THR A 231 -23.58 -3.61 -1.13
CA THR A 231 -24.29 -2.67 -0.25
C THR A 231 -25.31 -3.41 0.61
N GLN A 232 -25.35 -3.09 1.90
CA GLN A 232 -26.32 -3.65 2.83
C GLN A 232 -27.76 -3.36 2.41
N ARG A 233 -28.63 -4.33 2.65
CA ARG A 233 -30.03 -4.25 2.24
C ARG A 233 -30.86 -3.49 3.28
N PRO A 234 -31.64 -2.48 2.86
CA PRO A 234 -32.53 -1.78 3.78
C PRO A 234 -33.67 -2.66 4.28
N GLN A 235 -34.33 -2.22 5.36
CA GLN A 235 -35.50 -2.89 5.94
C GLN A 235 -36.56 -3.23 4.87
N GLY A 236 -37.13 -4.44 4.97
CA GLY A 236 -38.19 -4.94 4.09
C GLY A 236 -37.71 -5.53 2.77
N GLN A 237 -36.44 -5.37 2.42
CA GLN A 237 -35.84 -6.08 1.28
C GLN A 237 -35.69 -7.57 1.57
N PRO A 238 -35.77 -8.43 0.54
CA PRO A 238 -35.53 -9.85 0.72
C PRO A 238 -34.08 -10.09 1.15
N CYS A 239 -33.85 -11.12 1.94
CA CYS A 239 -32.52 -11.56 2.39
C CYS A 239 -32.44 -13.08 2.35
N THR A 240 -31.23 -13.61 2.21
CA THR A 240 -31.01 -15.06 2.07
C THR A 240 -30.86 -15.73 3.44
N GLY A 241 -30.46 -14.97 4.47
CA GLY A 241 -30.21 -15.47 5.80
C GLY A 241 -28.86 -16.18 5.90
N GLY A 242 -28.24 -16.13 7.08
CA GLY A 242 -26.92 -16.74 7.30
C GLY A 242 -25.73 -15.95 6.74
N ILE A 243 -25.96 -14.74 6.24
CA ILE A 243 -24.89 -13.80 5.85
C ILE A 243 -24.88 -12.63 6.84
N GLU A 244 -23.75 -12.46 7.53
CA GLU A 244 -23.59 -11.39 8.50
C GLU A 244 -23.63 -10.02 7.83
N GLY A 245 -24.39 -9.10 8.42
CA GLY A 245 -24.53 -7.74 7.90
C GLY A 245 -25.32 -7.61 6.60
N GLU A 246 -25.94 -8.66 6.03
CA GLU A 246 -26.74 -8.56 4.79
C GLU A 246 -27.82 -7.47 4.90
N CYS A 247 -28.41 -7.31 6.08
CA CYS A 247 -29.41 -6.28 6.37
C CYS A 247 -28.80 -5.13 7.16
N THR A 248 -29.14 -3.88 6.79
CA THR A 248 -28.72 -2.69 7.55
C THR A 248 -29.21 -2.71 9.01
N THR A 249 -30.30 -3.43 9.26
CA THR A 249 -30.86 -3.65 10.59
C THR A 249 -30.14 -4.74 11.38
N GLY A 250 -29.32 -5.57 10.73
CA GLY A 250 -28.67 -6.74 11.32
C GLY A 250 -29.55 -8.00 11.40
N TYR A 251 -30.83 -7.93 11.03
CA TYR A 251 -31.76 -9.05 11.20
C TYR A 251 -32.35 -9.49 9.87
N CYS A 252 -32.07 -10.73 9.46
CA CYS A 252 -32.77 -11.39 8.36
C CYS A 252 -33.76 -12.42 8.93
N VAL A 253 -35.06 -12.12 8.88
CA VAL A 253 -36.12 -12.94 9.47
C VAL A 253 -37.22 -13.16 8.43
N ASP A 254 -37.70 -14.40 8.32
CA ASP A 254 -38.67 -14.82 7.29
C ASP A 254 -38.26 -14.48 5.85
N GLY A 255 -36.96 -14.42 5.57
CA GLY A 255 -36.42 -14.03 4.26
C GLY A 255 -36.52 -12.54 3.96
N TYR A 256 -36.76 -11.68 4.97
CA TYR A 256 -36.76 -10.22 4.81
C TYR A 256 -35.93 -9.51 5.89
N CYS A 257 -35.31 -8.39 5.53
CA CYS A 257 -34.57 -7.55 6.46
C CYS A 257 -35.51 -6.90 7.47
N CYS A 258 -35.45 -7.38 8.71
CA CYS A 258 -36.37 -7.04 9.77
C CYS A 258 -35.85 -5.92 10.67
N ASN A 259 -36.72 -5.08 11.22
CA ASN A 259 -36.32 -4.03 12.18
C ASN A 259 -35.87 -4.57 13.55
N SER A 260 -36.09 -5.86 13.83
CA SER A 260 -35.62 -6.54 15.04
C SER A 260 -35.47 -8.04 14.78
N ALA A 261 -34.91 -8.79 15.73
CA ALA A 261 -34.72 -10.24 15.62
C ALA A 261 -36.02 -11.06 15.57
N CYS A 262 -37.17 -10.48 15.95
CA CYS A 262 -38.43 -11.21 16.14
C CYS A 262 -38.29 -12.52 16.96
N ASP A 263 -37.51 -12.47 18.04
CA ASP A 263 -37.17 -13.60 18.90
C ASP A 263 -38.27 -13.98 19.93
N GLY A 264 -39.34 -13.18 20.04
CA GLY A 264 -40.47 -13.49 20.90
C GLY A 264 -41.42 -14.53 20.31
N GLU A 265 -42.20 -15.21 21.16
CA GLU A 265 -43.24 -16.13 20.72
C GLU A 265 -44.30 -15.44 19.83
N CYS A 266 -44.76 -16.13 18.80
CA CYS A 266 -45.77 -15.65 17.85
C CYS A 266 -45.38 -14.32 17.20
N ARG A 267 -44.08 -14.16 16.88
CA ARG A 267 -43.53 -13.00 16.18
C ARG A 267 -43.05 -13.39 14.80
N ALA A 268 -43.41 -12.58 13.82
CA ALA A 268 -42.99 -12.77 12.45
C ALA A 268 -42.62 -11.43 11.80
N CYS A 269 -41.84 -11.51 10.72
CA CYS A 269 -41.40 -10.37 9.96
C CYS A 269 -42.01 -10.30 8.55
N SER A 270 -42.38 -11.44 7.99
CA SER A 270 -43.07 -11.50 6.70
C SER A 270 -44.55 -11.11 6.82
N ASN A 271 -45.06 -10.40 5.83
CA ASN A 271 -46.48 -10.11 5.69
C ASN A 271 -47.30 -11.40 5.69
N THR A 272 -46.83 -12.45 5.01
CA THR A 272 -47.52 -13.75 4.93
C THR A 272 -47.80 -14.35 6.29
N LYS A 273 -46.81 -14.40 7.19
CA LYS A 273 -46.99 -14.96 8.54
C LYS A 273 -47.78 -14.05 9.48
N LYS A 274 -47.62 -12.73 9.36
CA LYS A 274 -48.40 -11.76 10.16
C LYS A 274 -49.85 -11.60 9.70
N GLY A 275 -50.13 -11.92 8.44
CA GLY A 275 -51.40 -11.64 7.75
C GLY A 275 -51.69 -10.15 7.51
N SER A 276 -50.79 -9.23 7.88
CA SER A 276 -50.94 -7.78 7.68
C SER A 276 -49.60 -7.02 7.78
N GLY A 277 -49.59 -5.76 7.32
CA GLY A 277 -48.43 -4.85 7.40
C GLY A 277 -47.30 -5.16 6.41
N PRO A 278 -46.27 -4.30 6.28
CA PRO A 278 -45.18 -4.52 5.32
C PRO A 278 -44.22 -5.63 5.76
N ASN A 279 -43.52 -6.26 4.82
CA ASN A 279 -42.34 -7.09 5.12
C ASN A 279 -41.27 -6.25 5.83
N GLY A 280 -40.49 -6.88 6.70
CA GLY A 280 -39.39 -6.21 7.39
C GLY A 280 -39.79 -5.47 8.68
N THR A 281 -41.07 -5.42 9.03
CA THR A 281 -41.52 -4.91 10.34
C THR A 281 -42.00 -6.05 11.21
N CYS A 282 -41.32 -6.29 12.33
CA CYS A 282 -41.68 -7.32 13.28
C CYS A 282 -43.07 -7.07 13.86
N GLY A 283 -43.93 -8.09 13.82
CA GLY A 283 -45.29 -8.01 14.32
C GLY A 283 -45.81 -9.37 14.76
N ASN A 284 -47.05 -9.38 15.26
CA ASN A 284 -47.68 -10.61 15.72
C ASN A 284 -48.03 -11.51 14.53
N VAL A 285 -47.79 -12.80 14.68
CA VAL A 285 -48.30 -13.84 13.78
C VAL A 285 -49.83 -13.75 13.68
N LEU A 286 -50.35 -14.06 12.49
CA LEU A 286 -51.78 -14.05 12.21
C LEU A 286 -52.54 -14.93 13.23
N THR A 287 -53.59 -14.37 13.83
CA THR A 287 -54.41 -15.10 14.80
C THR A 287 -54.92 -16.42 14.22
N ASN A 288 -54.94 -17.47 15.05
CA ASN A 288 -55.35 -18.82 14.68
C ASN A 288 -54.43 -19.51 13.65
N THR A 289 -53.17 -19.06 13.56
CA THR A 289 -52.12 -19.74 12.80
C THR A 289 -50.90 -20.00 13.69
N ASP A 290 -50.07 -20.96 13.30
CA ASP A 290 -48.79 -21.27 13.94
C ASP A 290 -47.78 -21.69 12.85
N PRO A 291 -47.31 -20.73 12.02
CA PRO A 291 -46.44 -21.02 10.88
C PRO A 291 -45.03 -21.47 11.30
N ASP A 292 -44.64 -21.20 12.55
CA ASP A 292 -43.32 -21.53 13.10
C ASP A 292 -43.35 -22.73 14.06
N THR A 293 -44.53 -23.32 14.28
CA THR A 293 -44.75 -24.51 15.12
C THR A 293 -44.23 -24.31 16.55
N GLU A 294 -44.51 -23.15 17.11
CA GLU A 294 -44.04 -22.73 18.44
C GLU A 294 -45.10 -22.96 19.53
N CYS A 295 -46.36 -23.22 19.17
CA CYS A 295 -47.47 -23.25 20.11
C CYS A 295 -47.92 -24.64 20.59
N ASN A 296 -47.09 -25.68 20.42
CA ASN A 296 -47.30 -27.01 21.01
C ASN A 296 -48.75 -27.57 20.84
N GLY A 297 -49.31 -27.47 19.63
CA GLY A 297 -50.67 -27.94 19.32
C GLY A 297 -51.77 -26.86 19.42
N TYR A 298 -51.44 -25.67 19.92
CA TYR A 298 -52.28 -24.48 19.89
C TYR A 298 -51.90 -23.56 18.72
N THR A 299 -52.53 -22.38 18.65
CA THR A 299 -52.25 -21.35 17.64
C THR A 299 -51.95 -20.00 18.30
N CYS A 300 -51.37 -19.08 17.53
CA CYS A 300 -51.06 -17.74 17.98
C CYS A 300 -52.31 -16.86 18.16
N SER A 301 -52.27 -15.98 19.17
CA SER A 301 -53.27 -14.95 19.41
C SER A 301 -52.66 -13.74 20.11
N GLY A 302 -52.58 -12.60 19.41
CA GLY A 302 -52.12 -11.35 20.01
C GLY A 302 -50.63 -11.34 20.39
N GLY A 303 -49.79 -12.12 19.70
CA GLY A 303 -48.35 -12.19 19.98
C GLY A 303 -47.97 -13.14 21.13
N ALA A 304 -48.81 -14.13 21.39
CA ALA A 304 -48.52 -15.22 22.31
C ALA A 304 -49.24 -16.50 21.87
N CYS A 305 -48.73 -17.65 22.28
CA CYS A 305 -49.39 -18.92 22.10
C CYS A 305 -50.63 -19.03 22.98
N ARG A 306 -51.71 -19.57 22.43
CA ARG A 306 -52.85 -19.97 23.27
C ARG A 306 -52.44 -21.15 24.15
N THR A 307 -53.07 -21.22 25.32
CA THR A 307 -52.94 -22.35 26.25
C THR A 307 -54.25 -23.08 26.48
N THR A 308 -55.36 -22.55 25.93
CA THR A 308 -56.70 -23.13 25.97
C THR A 308 -57.41 -22.88 24.63
N CYS A 309 -58.41 -23.70 24.33
CA CYS A 309 -59.22 -23.56 23.13
C CYS A 309 -60.73 -23.47 23.43
N SER A 310 -61.47 -22.76 22.60
CA SER A 310 -62.94 -22.72 22.57
C SER A 310 -63.52 -23.29 21.27
N GLY A 311 -62.66 -23.71 20.35
CA GLY A 311 -63.02 -24.39 19.10
C GLY A 311 -61.76 -24.83 18.35
N SER A 312 -61.89 -25.81 17.46
CA SER A 312 -60.73 -26.44 16.78
C SER A 312 -59.93 -25.49 15.89
N ALA A 313 -60.49 -24.34 15.47
CA ALA A 313 -59.72 -23.32 14.76
C ALA A 313 -58.61 -22.68 15.62
N GLN A 314 -58.61 -22.88 16.93
CA GLN A 314 -57.58 -22.39 17.85
C GLN A 314 -56.48 -23.42 18.10
N CYS A 315 -56.59 -24.60 17.49
CA CYS A 315 -55.62 -25.68 17.57
C CYS A 315 -54.80 -25.75 16.28
N ALA A 316 -53.56 -26.23 16.38
CA ALA A 316 -52.70 -26.48 15.24
C ALA A 316 -53.32 -27.52 14.30
N VAL A 317 -52.73 -27.65 13.10
CA VAL A 317 -53.11 -28.72 12.17
C VAL A 317 -52.96 -30.07 12.89
N ASP A 318 -53.92 -30.97 12.68
CA ASP A 318 -54.04 -32.29 13.33
C ASP A 318 -54.41 -32.30 14.82
N TYR A 319 -54.88 -31.18 15.38
CA TYR A 319 -55.44 -31.12 16.73
C TYR A 319 -56.93 -30.72 16.72
N THR A 320 -57.71 -31.30 17.62
CA THR A 320 -59.11 -30.94 17.86
C THR A 320 -59.30 -30.39 19.27
N CYS A 321 -60.16 -29.39 19.43
CA CYS A 321 -60.47 -28.83 20.74
C CYS A 321 -61.41 -29.76 21.52
N THR A 322 -60.93 -30.39 22.58
CA THR A 322 -61.71 -31.24 23.49
C THR A 322 -61.56 -30.74 24.92
N SER A 323 -62.67 -30.41 25.59
CA SER A 323 -62.67 -29.93 26.98
C SER A 323 -61.67 -28.79 27.25
N ASN A 324 -61.64 -27.80 26.35
CA ASN A 324 -60.76 -26.63 26.38
C ASN A 324 -59.26 -26.89 26.14
N ALA A 325 -58.88 -28.11 25.76
CA ALA A 325 -57.52 -28.47 25.38
C ALA A 325 -57.44 -28.91 23.92
N CYS A 326 -56.37 -28.53 23.23
CA CYS A 326 -56.08 -29.07 21.91
C CYS A 326 -55.49 -30.47 22.08
N VAL A 327 -56.19 -31.49 21.58
CA VAL A 327 -55.74 -32.89 21.61
C VAL A 327 -55.45 -33.37 20.18
N PRO A 328 -54.38 -34.18 19.96
CA PRO A 328 -54.11 -34.75 18.65
C PRO A 328 -55.29 -35.59 18.14
N ASN A 329 -55.55 -35.52 16.84
CA ASN A 329 -56.57 -36.31 16.14
C ASN A 329 -56.21 -37.80 16.05
#